data_AF-A0A7S2SGZ8-F1
#
_entry.id   AF-A0A7S2SGZ8-F1
#
_cell.length_a   1.000
_cell.length_b   1.000
_cell.length_c   1.000
_cell.angle_alpha   90.00
_cell.angle_beta   90.00
_cell.angle_gamma   90.00
#
_symmetry.space_group_name_H-M   'P 1'
#
loop_
_entity.id
_entity.type
_entity.pdbx_description
1 polymer ?
#
loop_
_entity_poly.entity_id
_entity_poly.type
_entity_poly.pdbx_seq_one_letter_code
_entity_poly.pdbx_strand_id
1 'polypeptide(L)'
;LQGLPTITRGNGSGVRVEGNTTGALTSGAAFDLVFESDRGDVPLLSPQDPGRFSAAEKVKGDTPSRQEIQTLLCHANSGNFRVSWGGQSNRTVSVPFNATVQEFQDLLSELTPVTVASTSNQICSGTVATAAKAYITFTEARGDLSPLTYDLASLNGSATAEHGGVGGSVNGVHPLWGYFTLSFRDHATPPIAFDAAAEEVEAALGALPSIGGVTVTHSPLGALVDGNGEVMDDGTTARLFDVWTVAFNGVCEQASAWQGCPALLGDLPLLEVDTSGLAFSRSPYVYQARPQVLAREVVPGAAGNDLIGAEDQGTIAVELVHTTADSYTAIGMAEVQGITCSAADLSAGSFALRFFGDVVH
;
A
#
# COMPACT_ATOMS: atom_id res chain seq x y z
N LEU A 1 -12.63 -28.72 9.15
CA LEU A 1 -12.06 -27.49 8.54
C LEU A 1 -12.30 -26.26 9.42
N GLN A 2 -13.50 -26.07 9.99
CA GLN A 2 -13.84 -24.94 10.87
C GLN A 2 -13.06 -24.84 12.22
N GLY A 3 -12.01 -25.64 12.45
CA GLY A 3 -11.11 -25.49 13.60
C GLY A 3 -9.69 -25.08 13.21
N LEU A 4 -9.40 -24.95 11.90
CA LEU A 4 -8.08 -24.61 11.41
C LEU A 4 -7.88 -23.09 11.46
N PRO A 5 -6.78 -22.60 12.05
CA PRO A 5 -6.48 -21.16 12.12
C PRO A 5 -5.99 -20.60 10.79
N THR A 6 -5.58 -21.47 9.85
CA THR A 6 -5.05 -21.10 8.53
C THR A 6 -6.11 -20.90 7.45
N ILE A 7 -7.37 -21.18 7.74
CA ILE A 7 -8.47 -20.97 6.80
C ILE A 7 -9.08 -19.61 7.13
N THR A 8 -8.96 -18.69 6.18
CA THR A 8 -9.58 -17.37 6.29
C THR A 8 -11.09 -17.54 6.31
N ARG A 9 -11.75 -16.84 7.22
CA ARG A 9 -13.21 -16.83 7.31
C ARG A 9 -13.66 -15.41 7.09
N GLY A 10 -14.18 -15.12 5.90
CA GLY A 10 -14.96 -13.91 5.68
C GLY A 10 -16.30 -13.99 6.44
N ASN A 11 -17.38 -13.51 5.82
CA ASN A 11 -18.72 -13.56 6.41
C ASN A 11 -19.36 -14.98 6.46
N GLY A 12 -18.58 -16.06 6.25
CA GLY A 12 -19.06 -17.44 6.10
C GLY A 12 -18.08 -18.50 6.63
N SER A 13 -18.23 -19.76 6.22
CA SER A 13 -17.40 -20.88 6.70
C SER A 13 -15.97 -20.91 6.14
N GLY A 14 -15.64 -20.04 5.19
CA GLY A 14 -14.34 -19.96 4.49
C GLY A 14 -14.13 -21.05 3.43
N VAL A 15 -14.80 -22.20 3.59
CA VAL A 15 -14.78 -23.33 2.66
C VAL A 15 -16.20 -23.85 2.44
N ARG A 16 -16.54 -24.15 1.19
CA ARG A 16 -17.78 -24.81 0.76
C ARG A 16 -17.47 -26.22 0.27
N VAL A 17 -18.31 -27.17 0.69
CA VAL A 17 -18.23 -28.57 0.23
C VAL A 17 -19.19 -28.74 -0.94
N GLU A 18 -18.69 -29.23 -2.07
CA GLU A 18 -19.50 -29.61 -3.23
C GLU A 18 -19.48 -31.14 -3.42
N GLY A 19 -20.63 -31.72 -3.74
CA GLY A 19 -20.76 -33.18 -3.77
C GLY A 19 -20.87 -33.82 -2.38
N ASN A 20 -21.25 -35.10 -2.37
CA ASN A 20 -21.57 -35.92 -1.19
C ASN A 20 -22.17 -35.16 0.03
N THR A 21 -23.45 -34.78 -0.09
CA THR A 21 -24.21 -34.05 0.94
C THR A 21 -24.72 -34.92 2.09
N THR A 22 -24.41 -36.22 2.10
CA THR A 22 -24.98 -37.18 3.06
C THR A 22 -24.23 -37.25 4.39
N GLY A 23 -23.10 -36.55 4.52
CA GLY A 23 -22.27 -36.54 5.73
C GLY A 23 -21.49 -37.83 6.00
N ALA A 24 -21.72 -38.89 5.22
CA ALA A 24 -20.99 -40.16 5.30
C ALA A 24 -20.11 -40.36 4.06
N LEU A 25 -18.82 -40.61 4.28
CA LEU A 25 -17.89 -40.98 3.21
C LEU A 25 -17.88 -42.51 3.09
N THR A 26 -18.50 -43.03 2.03
CA THR A 26 -18.39 -44.45 1.64
C THR A 26 -17.19 -44.66 0.72
N SER A 27 -16.72 -45.91 0.60
CA SER A 27 -15.62 -46.23 -0.31
C SER A 27 -15.96 -45.83 -1.75
N GLY A 28 -15.11 -45.01 -2.38
CA GLY A 28 -15.32 -44.48 -3.73
C GLY A 28 -16.11 -43.17 -3.79
N ALA A 29 -16.64 -42.66 -2.67
CA ALA A 29 -17.26 -41.34 -2.64
C ALA A 29 -16.20 -40.24 -2.75
N ALA A 30 -16.47 -39.24 -3.59
CA ALA A 30 -15.67 -38.03 -3.73
C ALA A 30 -16.52 -36.79 -3.41
N PHE A 31 -15.86 -35.75 -2.92
CA PHE A 31 -16.41 -34.41 -2.74
C PHE A 31 -15.31 -33.41 -3.08
N ASP A 32 -15.73 -32.25 -3.56
CA ASP A 32 -14.86 -31.13 -3.84
C ASP A 32 -14.92 -30.15 -2.66
N LEU A 33 -13.79 -29.50 -2.39
CA LEU A 33 -13.68 -28.40 -1.43
C LEU A 33 -13.37 -27.13 -2.20
N VAL A 34 -14.21 -26.13 -2.07
CA VAL A 34 -14.04 -24.80 -2.65
C VAL A 34 -13.64 -23.85 -1.53
N PHE A 35 -12.43 -23.30 -1.62
CA PHE A 35 -11.96 -22.24 -0.71
C PHE A 35 -12.51 -20.91 -1.21
N GLU A 36 -13.37 -20.28 -0.42
CA GLU A 36 -14.11 -19.08 -0.83
C GLU A 36 -13.49 -17.80 -0.28
N SER A 37 -12.68 -17.90 0.77
CA SER A 37 -12.05 -16.75 1.42
C SER A 37 -10.53 -16.73 1.28
N ASP A 38 -9.90 -17.90 1.11
CA ASP A 38 -8.46 -17.97 0.86
C ASP A 38 -8.18 -17.65 -0.60
N ARG A 39 -7.45 -16.56 -0.84
CA ARG A 39 -7.17 -16.06 -2.19
C ARG A 39 -6.07 -16.90 -2.85
N GLY A 40 -6.10 -17.05 -4.17
CA GLY A 40 -5.01 -17.65 -4.95
C GLY A 40 -4.81 -19.15 -4.76
N ASP A 41 -3.67 -19.66 -5.22
CA ASP A 41 -3.29 -21.06 -5.09
C ASP A 41 -3.02 -21.41 -3.61
N VAL A 42 -3.79 -22.33 -3.05
CA VAL A 42 -3.68 -22.73 -1.63
C VAL A 42 -2.97 -24.08 -1.52
N PRO A 43 -2.16 -24.32 -0.47
CA PRO A 43 -1.48 -25.60 -0.29
C PRO A 43 -2.46 -26.77 -0.31
N LEU A 44 -2.12 -27.83 -1.07
CA LEU A 44 -2.92 -29.04 -1.15
C LEU A 44 -3.08 -29.67 0.24
N LEU A 45 -4.33 -29.99 0.60
CA LEU A 45 -4.62 -30.66 1.87
C LEU A 45 -3.93 -32.04 1.90
N SER A 46 -3.15 -32.29 2.95
CA SER A 46 -2.52 -33.59 3.18
C SER A 46 -3.38 -34.43 4.14
N PRO A 47 -3.95 -35.56 3.70
CA PRO A 47 -4.71 -36.43 4.59
C PRO A 47 -3.79 -37.04 5.66
N GLN A 48 -4.24 -37.07 6.92
CA GLN A 48 -3.49 -37.76 7.99
C GLN A 48 -3.35 -39.27 7.74
N ASP A 49 -4.34 -39.87 7.05
CA ASP A 49 -4.35 -41.28 6.66
C ASP A 49 -4.26 -41.41 5.12
N PRO A 50 -3.08 -41.21 4.51
CA PRO A 50 -2.92 -41.22 3.05
C PRO A 50 -3.21 -42.59 2.41
N GLY A 51 -3.26 -43.67 3.20
CA GLY A 51 -3.67 -45.00 2.74
C GLY A 51 -5.18 -45.18 2.58
N ARG A 52 -5.99 -44.25 3.09
CA ARG A 52 -7.47 -44.29 3.02
C ARG A 52 -8.06 -43.12 2.25
N PHE A 53 -7.37 -41.98 2.24
CA PHE A 53 -7.81 -40.76 1.59
C PHE A 53 -6.71 -40.21 0.72
N SER A 54 -7.08 -39.65 -0.43
CA SER A 54 -6.20 -38.91 -1.32
C SER A 54 -6.81 -37.55 -1.61
N ALA A 55 -6.00 -36.51 -1.60
CA ALA A 55 -6.38 -35.19 -2.09
C ALA A 55 -5.72 -34.96 -3.45
N ALA A 56 -6.44 -34.34 -4.36
CA ALA A 56 -5.92 -33.89 -5.63
C ALA A 56 -6.45 -32.48 -5.90
N GLU A 57 -5.59 -31.63 -6.44
CA GLU A 57 -6.01 -30.32 -6.93
C GLU A 57 -6.78 -30.50 -8.24
N LYS A 58 -8.03 -30.02 -8.27
CA LYS A 58 -8.89 -30.08 -9.47
C LYS A 58 -8.80 -28.80 -10.31
N VAL A 59 -8.75 -27.66 -9.62
CA VAL A 59 -8.62 -26.33 -10.22
C VAL A 59 -7.60 -25.57 -9.38
N LYS A 60 -6.57 -25.05 -10.04
CA LYS A 60 -5.57 -24.22 -9.40
C LYS A 60 -6.15 -22.86 -9.04
N GLY A 61 -5.96 -22.44 -7.79
CA GLY A 61 -6.40 -21.11 -7.35
C GLY A 61 -5.59 -20.00 -8.03
N ASP A 62 -6.21 -18.86 -8.29
CA ASP A 62 -5.56 -17.68 -8.85
C ASP A 62 -6.12 -16.41 -8.22
N THR A 63 -5.27 -15.40 -8.04
CA THR A 63 -5.66 -14.12 -7.46
C THR A 63 -4.74 -13.02 -7.96
N PRO A 64 -5.28 -11.81 -8.25
CA PRO A 64 -4.45 -10.67 -8.59
C PRO A 64 -3.60 -10.21 -7.39
N SER A 65 -4.06 -10.42 -6.16
CA SER A 65 -3.35 -10.00 -4.95
C SER A 65 -3.62 -10.93 -3.76
N ARG A 66 -2.60 -11.13 -2.93
CA ARG A 66 -2.64 -11.82 -1.64
C ARG A 66 -1.41 -11.49 -0.80
N GLN A 67 -1.59 -11.41 0.51
CA GLN A 67 -0.50 -11.26 1.47
C GLN A 67 0.41 -12.51 1.54
N GLU A 68 1.69 -12.30 1.81
CA GLU A 68 2.63 -13.39 2.10
C GLU A 68 2.35 -13.95 3.50
N ILE A 69 2.37 -15.28 3.61
CA ILE A 69 2.38 -16.01 4.89
C ILE A 69 3.64 -16.85 4.97
N GLN A 70 4.51 -16.55 5.93
CA GLN A 70 5.66 -17.39 6.26
C GLN A 70 5.35 -18.23 7.49
N THR A 71 5.97 -19.40 7.60
CA THR A 71 5.68 -20.33 8.70
C THR A 71 6.93 -20.61 9.53
N LEU A 72 6.75 -20.63 10.84
CA LEU A 72 7.79 -20.99 11.80
C LEU A 72 7.34 -22.18 12.66
N LEU A 73 8.16 -23.21 12.74
CA LEU A 73 8.04 -24.29 13.71
C LEU A 73 9.19 -24.18 14.71
N CYS A 74 8.90 -23.92 15.99
CA CYS A 74 9.94 -23.80 17.01
C CYS A 74 9.81 -24.85 18.12
N HIS A 75 10.96 -25.39 18.53
CA HIS A 75 11.14 -26.27 19.66
C HIS A 75 12.33 -25.79 20.49
N ALA A 76 12.12 -25.42 21.76
CA ALA A 76 13.19 -24.98 22.63
C ALA A 76 12.83 -25.11 24.11
N ASN A 77 13.85 -25.36 24.95
CA ASN A 77 13.68 -25.47 26.40
C ASN A 77 14.28 -24.28 27.17
N SER A 78 15.15 -23.50 26.53
CA SER A 78 15.71 -22.25 27.08
C SER A 78 16.37 -21.41 25.97
N GLY A 79 16.78 -20.19 26.32
CA GLY A 79 17.54 -19.31 25.44
C GLY A 79 16.68 -18.31 24.67
N ASN A 80 17.27 -17.74 23.63
CA ASN A 80 16.61 -16.79 22.72
C ASN A 80 17.14 -17.00 21.30
N PHE A 81 16.38 -16.50 20.33
CA PHE A 81 16.82 -16.39 18.94
C PHE A 81 16.61 -14.97 18.44
N ARG A 82 17.38 -14.56 17.43
CA ARG A 82 17.20 -13.26 16.79
C ARG A 82 16.53 -13.41 15.44
N VAL A 83 15.62 -12.50 15.11
CA VAL A 83 14.96 -12.41 13.81
C VAL A 83 15.42 -11.16 13.08
N SER A 84 15.65 -11.27 11.78
CA SER A 84 15.90 -10.15 10.87
C SER A 84 15.13 -10.31 9.56
N TRP A 85 14.93 -9.19 8.85
CA TRP A 85 14.24 -9.14 7.57
C TRP A 85 15.00 -8.25 6.58
N GLY A 86 14.90 -8.53 5.27
CA GLY A 86 15.51 -7.72 4.21
C GLY A 86 17.05 -7.76 4.14
N GLY A 87 17.70 -8.80 4.68
CA GLY A 87 19.16 -8.94 4.66
C GLY A 87 19.93 -7.90 5.47
N GLN A 88 19.24 -6.99 6.17
CA GLN A 88 19.85 -5.98 7.02
C GLN A 88 20.10 -6.56 8.41
N SER A 89 21.31 -7.11 8.61
CA SER A 89 21.74 -7.67 9.90
C SER A 89 21.78 -6.65 11.06
N ASN A 90 21.55 -5.36 10.79
CA ASN A 90 21.63 -4.30 11.80
C ASN A 90 20.27 -3.95 12.44
N ARG A 91 19.15 -4.47 11.91
CA ARG A 91 17.82 -4.36 12.53
C ARG A 91 17.33 -5.76 12.88
N THR A 92 17.52 -6.14 14.15
CA THR A 92 17.16 -7.47 14.65
C THR A 92 16.34 -7.37 15.91
N VAL A 93 15.38 -8.27 16.08
CA VAL A 93 14.61 -8.40 17.32
C VAL A 93 14.98 -9.70 18.02
N SER A 94 15.06 -9.66 19.35
CA SER A 94 15.42 -10.82 20.17
C SER A 94 14.15 -11.44 20.75
N VAL A 95 13.89 -12.70 20.39
CA VAL A 95 12.70 -13.45 20.81
C VAL A 95 13.10 -14.49 21.85
N PRO A 96 12.59 -14.41 23.10
CA PRO A 96 12.84 -15.44 24.10
C PRO A 96 12.10 -16.73 23.76
N PHE A 97 12.65 -17.89 24.13
CA PHE A 97 12.06 -19.20 23.82
C PHE A 97 10.62 -19.38 24.32
N ASN A 98 10.27 -18.71 25.42
CA ASN A 98 8.95 -18.80 26.06
C ASN A 98 7.99 -17.67 25.64
N ALA A 99 8.33 -16.89 24.61
CA ALA A 99 7.48 -15.82 24.11
C ALA A 99 6.09 -16.35 23.74
N THR A 100 5.07 -15.59 24.13
CA THR A 100 3.70 -15.79 23.68
C THR A 100 3.56 -15.40 22.21
N VAL A 101 2.50 -15.88 21.55
CA VAL A 101 2.20 -15.48 20.16
C VAL A 101 2.06 -13.96 20.02
N GLN A 102 1.44 -13.31 21.01
CA GLN A 102 1.28 -11.84 21.01
C GLN A 102 2.62 -11.13 21.16
N GLU A 103 3.45 -11.53 22.12
CA GLU A 103 4.79 -10.94 22.30
C GLU A 103 5.65 -11.14 21.04
N PHE A 104 5.55 -12.30 20.39
CA PHE A 104 6.25 -12.55 19.14
C PHE A 104 5.76 -11.65 18.00
N GLN A 105 4.44 -11.44 17.87
CA GLN A 105 3.87 -10.49 16.91
C GLN A 105 4.36 -9.07 17.16
N ASP A 106 4.33 -8.61 18.41
CA ASP A 106 4.73 -7.26 18.78
C ASP A 106 6.22 -7.02 18.45
N LEU A 107 7.08 -8.00 18.77
CA LEU A 107 8.49 -7.97 18.40
C LEU A 107 8.69 -7.94 16.88
N LEU A 108 8.00 -8.79 16.12
CA LEU A 108 8.14 -8.78 14.65
C LEU A 108 7.62 -7.48 14.02
N SER A 109 6.63 -6.84 14.64
CA SER A 109 6.10 -5.55 14.19
C SER A 109 7.12 -4.40 14.29
N GLU A 110 8.18 -4.57 15.10
CA GLU A 110 9.32 -3.66 15.11
C GLU A 110 10.22 -3.82 13.86
N LEU A 111 10.08 -4.90 13.09
CA LEU A 111 10.77 -5.09 11.80
C LEU A 111 9.89 -4.69 10.63
N THR A 112 8.66 -5.22 10.61
CA THR A 112 7.69 -5.04 9.53
C THR A 112 6.28 -5.32 10.06
N PRO A 113 5.25 -4.57 9.62
CA PRO A 113 3.86 -4.84 10.01
C PRO A 113 3.44 -6.28 9.68
N VAL A 114 3.08 -7.04 10.72
CA VAL A 114 2.66 -8.44 10.61
C VAL A 114 1.53 -8.77 11.57
N THR A 115 0.80 -9.84 11.28
CA THR A 115 -0.01 -10.57 12.25
C THR A 115 0.49 -12.00 12.39
N VAL A 116 0.36 -12.58 13.58
CA VAL A 116 0.79 -13.96 13.85
C VAL A 116 -0.35 -14.80 14.41
N ALA A 117 -0.59 -15.96 13.79
CA ALA A 117 -1.55 -16.94 14.26
C ALA A 117 -0.87 -18.27 14.60
N SER A 118 -1.31 -18.94 15.66
CA SER A 118 -0.89 -20.30 16.02
C SER A 118 -2.00 -21.05 16.76
N THR A 119 -1.94 -22.38 16.79
CA THR A 119 -2.80 -23.22 17.65
C THR A 119 -2.27 -23.32 19.09
N SER A 120 -1.08 -22.78 19.37
CA SER A 120 -0.47 -22.72 20.70
C SER A 120 -0.44 -21.27 21.21
N ASN A 121 -0.40 -21.09 22.54
CA ASN A 121 -0.22 -19.77 23.14
C ASN A 121 1.25 -19.28 23.11
N GLN A 122 2.21 -20.21 23.00
CA GLN A 122 3.65 -19.93 22.94
C GLN A 122 4.25 -20.30 21.60
N ILE A 123 5.29 -19.56 21.18
CA ILE A 123 5.93 -19.71 19.87
C ILE A 123 6.79 -20.98 19.76
N CYS A 124 7.49 -21.35 20.84
CA CYS A 124 8.27 -22.59 20.92
C CYS A 124 7.61 -23.57 21.87
N SER A 125 7.72 -24.85 21.56
CA SER A 125 7.31 -25.94 22.45
C SER A 125 8.52 -26.62 23.08
N GLY A 126 8.32 -27.32 24.21
CA GLY A 126 9.37 -28.10 24.87
C GLY A 126 9.64 -29.48 24.25
N THR A 127 8.83 -29.93 23.28
CA THR A 127 9.06 -31.16 22.49
C THR A 127 8.63 -30.98 21.03
N VAL A 128 9.38 -31.52 20.06
CA VAL A 128 9.05 -31.39 18.63
C VAL A 128 7.66 -31.94 18.29
N ALA A 129 7.21 -33.00 18.97
CA ALA A 129 5.90 -33.62 18.73
C ALA A 129 4.71 -32.71 19.10
N THR A 130 4.93 -31.72 19.97
CA THR A 130 3.91 -30.76 20.40
C THR A 130 4.13 -29.37 19.82
N ALA A 131 5.10 -29.20 18.92
CA ALA A 131 5.39 -27.92 18.31
C ALA A 131 4.24 -27.52 17.38
N ALA A 132 3.58 -26.42 17.72
CA ALA A 132 2.60 -25.79 16.85
C ALA A 132 3.33 -24.87 15.87
N LYS A 133 2.81 -24.80 14.64
CA LYS A 133 3.25 -23.83 13.64
C LYS A 133 2.73 -22.45 14.01
N ALA A 134 3.56 -21.44 13.77
CA ALA A 134 3.14 -20.05 13.74
C ALA A 134 3.13 -19.55 12.30
N TYR A 135 2.05 -18.89 11.93
CA TYR A 135 1.80 -18.34 10.61
C TYR A 135 1.95 -16.82 10.70
N ILE A 136 3.00 -16.29 10.09
CA ILE A 136 3.34 -14.87 10.09
C ILE A 136 2.81 -14.28 8.78
N THR A 137 1.78 -13.45 8.87
CA THR A 137 1.16 -12.78 7.72
C THR A 137 1.68 -11.36 7.62
N PHE A 138 2.25 -10.97 6.49
CA PHE A 138 2.73 -9.61 6.23
C PHE A 138 1.56 -8.74 5.81
N THR A 139 1.26 -7.69 6.59
CA THR A 139 0.04 -6.90 6.37
C THR A 139 0.23 -5.81 5.34
N GLU A 140 1.43 -5.24 5.27
CA GLU A 140 1.75 -4.14 4.34
C GLU A 140 2.67 -4.56 3.20
N ALA A 141 3.71 -5.34 3.48
CA ALA A 141 4.65 -5.76 2.44
C ALA A 141 3.95 -6.64 1.37
N ARG A 142 4.17 -6.31 0.09
CA ARG A 142 3.48 -6.91 -1.06
C ARG A 142 4.42 -7.76 -1.92
N GLY A 143 3.83 -8.71 -2.66
CA GLY A 143 4.54 -9.60 -3.56
C GLY A 143 5.16 -10.80 -2.83
N ASP A 144 6.06 -11.51 -3.52
CA ASP A 144 6.78 -12.66 -2.96
C ASP A 144 7.94 -12.16 -2.10
N LEU A 145 7.77 -12.23 -0.78
CA LEU A 145 8.71 -11.60 0.14
C LEU A 145 9.89 -12.52 0.46
N SER A 146 11.06 -11.91 0.69
CA SER A 146 12.20 -12.67 1.21
C SER A 146 11.89 -13.28 2.59
N PRO A 147 12.39 -14.49 2.86
CA PRO A 147 12.14 -15.16 4.13
C PRO A 147 12.77 -14.41 5.31
N LEU A 148 12.08 -14.43 6.46
CA LEU A 148 12.67 -14.02 7.73
C LEU A 148 13.89 -14.89 8.03
N THR A 149 14.95 -14.25 8.51
CA THR A 149 16.18 -14.95 8.90
C THR A 149 16.21 -15.12 10.42
N TYR A 150 16.60 -16.31 10.88
CA TYR A 150 16.62 -16.68 12.29
C TYR A 150 18.04 -17.05 12.71
N ASP A 151 18.63 -16.28 13.63
CA ASP A 151 19.87 -16.65 14.31
C ASP A 151 19.54 -17.43 15.58
N LEU A 152 19.86 -18.72 15.55
CA LEU A 152 19.55 -19.69 16.59
C LEU A 152 20.73 -19.98 17.52
N ALA A 153 21.86 -19.25 17.41
CA ALA A 153 23.08 -19.57 18.15
C ALA A 153 22.91 -19.56 19.67
N SER A 154 21.96 -18.77 20.18
CA SER A 154 21.65 -18.65 21.62
C SER A 154 20.41 -19.45 22.05
N LEU A 155 19.83 -20.26 21.14
CA LEU A 155 18.63 -21.04 21.40
C LEU A 155 19.01 -22.47 21.80
N ASN A 156 18.54 -22.94 22.96
CA ASN A 156 18.66 -24.36 23.32
C ASN A 156 17.47 -25.12 22.72
N GLY A 157 17.59 -25.43 21.45
CA GLY A 157 16.50 -25.98 20.65
C GLY A 157 16.75 -25.90 19.15
N SER A 158 15.69 -25.98 18.37
CA SER A 158 15.69 -25.81 16.92
C SER A 158 14.46 -25.01 16.48
N ALA A 159 14.62 -24.23 15.42
CA ALA A 159 13.52 -23.61 14.72
C ALA A 159 13.66 -23.90 13.22
N THR A 160 12.53 -24.15 12.57
CA THR A 160 12.45 -24.40 11.13
C THR A 160 11.52 -23.37 10.52
N ALA A 161 12.09 -22.52 9.66
CA ALA A 161 11.33 -21.57 8.86
C ALA A 161 10.95 -22.24 7.53
N GLU A 162 9.69 -22.08 7.13
CA GLU A 162 9.14 -22.59 5.88
C GLU A 162 8.61 -21.39 5.06
N HIS A 163 8.97 -21.37 3.77
CA HIS A 163 8.63 -20.35 2.76
C HIS A 163 8.50 -21.07 1.39
N GLY A 164 7.98 -20.38 0.37
CA GLY A 164 7.92 -20.91 -0.99
C GLY A 164 6.77 -21.89 -1.22
N GLY A 165 5.67 -21.79 -0.47
CA GLY A 165 4.53 -22.70 -0.57
C GLY A 165 4.70 -24.03 0.18
N VAL A 166 5.78 -24.17 0.97
CA VAL A 166 6.05 -25.38 1.76
C VAL A 166 5.51 -25.21 3.18
N GLY A 167 5.02 -26.30 3.78
CA GLY A 167 4.76 -26.32 5.21
C GLY A 167 3.59 -25.45 5.69
N GLY A 168 2.74 -24.99 4.78
CA GLY A 168 1.66 -24.05 5.11
C GLY A 168 2.07 -22.58 4.97
N SER A 169 3.28 -22.31 4.48
CA SER A 169 3.61 -21.00 3.92
C SER A 169 2.89 -20.78 2.59
N VAL A 170 2.68 -19.53 2.26
CA VAL A 170 1.91 -19.09 1.10
C VAL A 170 2.58 -17.84 0.54
N ASN A 171 3.06 -17.91 -0.70
CA ASN A 171 3.70 -16.75 -1.31
C ASN A 171 2.68 -15.63 -1.54
N GLY A 172 3.09 -14.42 -1.23
CA GLY A 172 2.37 -13.21 -1.54
C GLY A 172 2.35 -13.01 -3.05
N VAL A 173 1.22 -12.50 -3.52
CA VAL A 173 1.01 -12.17 -4.93
C VAL A 173 0.62 -10.72 -4.97
N HIS A 174 1.26 -9.94 -5.82
CA HIS A 174 0.82 -8.59 -6.11
C HIS A 174 1.18 -8.27 -7.57
N PRO A 175 0.36 -7.50 -8.30
CA PRO A 175 0.63 -7.25 -9.71
C PRO A 175 1.93 -6.48 -9.94
N LEU A 176 2.30 -5.65 -8.97
CA LEU A 176 3.50 -4.82 -8.96
C LEU A 176 4.28 -5.04 -7.68
N TRP A 177 5.60 -5.19 -7.73
CA TRP A 177 6.44 -5.14 -6.54
C TRP A 177 7.88 -4.79 -6.90
N GLY A 178 8.72 -4.52 -5.90
CA GLY A 178 10.12 -4.13 -6.09
C GLY A 178 10.34 -2.62 -6.04
N TYR A 179 11.31 -2.13 -6.82
CA TYR A 179 11.78 -0.74 -6.73
C TYR A 179 11.92 -0.10 -8.10
N PHE A 180 11.83 1.23 -8.15
CA PHE A 180 12.21 2.04 -9.28
C PHE A 180 13.18 3.14 -8.84
N THR A 181 13.87 3.78 -9.77
CA THR A 181 14.63 4.99 -9.50
C THR A 181 14.17 6.11 -10.41
N LEU A 182 14.26 7.34 -9.88
CA LEU A 182 14.05 8.56 -10.64
C LEU A 182 15.40 9.22 -10.86
N SER A 183 15.60 9.84 -12.01
CA SER A 183 16.83 10.56 -12.30
C SER A 183 16.56 11.91 -12.96
N PHE A 184 17.42 12.88 -12.63
CA PHE A 184 17.35 14.24 -13.13
C PHE A 184 18.76 14.80 -13.31
N ARG A 185 19.10 15.20 -14.55
CA ARG A 185 20.42 15.75 -14.93
C ARG A 185 21.57 14.87 -14.41
N ASP A 186 21.57 13.60 -14.83
CA ASP A 186 22.58 12.58 -14.51
C ASP A 186 22.70 12.18 -13.03
N HIS A 187 21.80 12.63 -12.15
CA HIS A 187 21.73 12.20 -10.75
C HIS A 187 20.51 11.32 -10.55
N ALA A 188 20.72 10.12 -9.99
CA ALA A 188 19.66 9.15 -9.72
C ALA A 188 19.38 9.05 -8.22
N THR A 189 18.11 8.87 -7.87
CA THR A 189 17.69 8.62 -6.50
C THR A 189 18.20 7.26 -6.02
N PRO A 190 18.30 7.04 -4.70
CA PRO A 190 18.26 5.69 -4.15
C PRO A 190 17.01 4.93 -4.65
N PRO A 191 16.99 3.59 -4.58
CA PRO A 191 15.81 2.79 -4.92
C PRO A 191 14.58 3.24 -4.12
N ILE A 192 13.51 3.57 -4.83
CA ILE A 192 12.20 3.96 -4.30
C ILE A 192 11.28 2.74 -4.42
N ALA A 193 10.58 2.38 -3.34
CA ALA A 193 9.63 1.27 -3.38
C ALA A 193 8.48 1.54 -4.36
N PHE A 194 7.98 0.49 -5.01
CA PHE A 194 6.89 0.61 -5.99
C PHE A 194 5.59 1.21 -5.43
N ASP A 195 5.42 1.24 -4.11
CA ASP A 195 4.27 1.76 -3.35
C ASP A 195 4.70 2.85 -2.33
N ALA A 196 5.87 3.46 -2.55
CA ALA A 196 6.43 4.46 -1.64
C ALA A 196 5.45 5.60 -1.32
N ALA A 197 5.42 6.03 -0.07
CA ALA A 197 4.63 7.16 0.36
C ALA A 197 5.13 8.48 -0.27
N ALA A 198 4.29 9.51 -0.28
CA ALA A 198 4.64 10.81 -0.87
C ALA A 198 5.93 11.38 -0.26
N GLU A 199 6.08 11.26 1.06
CA GLU A 199 7.21 11.77 1.82
C GLU A 199 8.52 11.03 1.50
N GLU A 200 8.43 9.73 1.18
CA GLU A 200 9.59 8.93 0.78
C GLU A 200 10.09 9.32 -0.60
N VAL A 201 9.17 9.56 -1.56
CA VAL A 201 9.51 10.06 -2.90
C VAL A 201 10.05 11.48 -2.82
N GLU A 202 9.46 12.35 -2.00
CA GLU A 202 9.93 13.71 -1.74
C GLU A 202 11.35 13.72 -1.17
N ALA A 203 11.62 12.89 -0.16
CA ALA A 203 12.94 12.76 0.42
C ALA A 203 13.97 12.21 -0.58
N ALA A 204 13.60 11.22 -1.40
CA ALA A 204 14.47 10.65 -2.41
C ALA A 204 14.87 11.68 -3.49
N LEU A 205 13.92 12.49 -3.95
CA LEU A 205 14.17 13.57 -4.92
C LEU A 205 14.94 14.73 -4.30
N GLY A 206 14.62 15.13 -3.07
CA GLY A 206 15.32 16.19 -2.34
C GLY A 206 16.77 15.85 -1.96
N ALA A 207 17.14 14.57 -2.00
CA ALA A 207 18.53 14.13 -1.83
C ALA A 207 19.40 14.35 -3.08
N LEU A 208 18.80 14.66 -4.25
CA LEU A 208 19.55 14.88 -5.48
C LEU A 208 20.16 16.29 -5.50
N PRO A 209 21.48 16.43 -5.74
CA PRO A 209 22.12 17.75 -5.87
C PRO A 209 21.57 18.61 -7.02
N SER A 210 20.90 17.99 -7.99
CA SER A 210 20.33 18.63 -9.18
C SER A 210 18.90 19.13 -8.98
N ILE A 211 18.26 18.81 -7.85
CA ILE A 211 16.87 19.17 -7.52
C ILE A 211 16.84 20.08 -6.28
N GLY A 212 16.04 21.15 -6.36
CA GLY A 212 15.76 22.04 -5.22
C GLY A 212 14.58 21.53 -4.37
N GLY A 213 13.84 22.45 -3.75
CA GLY A 213 12.59 22.09 -3.06
C GLY A 213 11.56 21.48 -4.01
N VAL A 214 10.98 20.35 -3.61
CA VAL A 214 9.86 19.70 -4.28
C VAL A 214 8.76 19.42 -3.26
N THR A 215 7.51 19.37 -3.72
CA THR A 215 6.38 18.85 -2.97
C THR A 215 5.82 17.67 -3.73
N VAL A 216 5.63 16.54 -3.05
CA VAL A 216 5.04 15.35 -3.67
C VAL A 216 3.67 15.09 -3.07
N THR A 217 2.69 14.78 -3.93
CA THR A 217 1.40 14.25 -3.48
C THR A 217 1.19 12.86 -4.06
N HIS A 218 0.69 11.94 -3.25
CA HIS A 218 0.41 10.56 -3.65
C HIS A 218 -1.10 10.34 -3.83
N SER A 219 -1.47 9.69 -4.93
CA SER A 219 -2.85 9.39 -5.29
C SER A 219 -2.92 7.97 -5.86
N PRO A 220 -3.43 7.01 -5.09
CA PRO A 220 -3.58 5.65 -5.55
C PRO A 220 -4.84 5.50 -6.42
N LEU A 221 -4.74 4.65 -7.45
CA LEU A 221 -5.76 4.43 -8.47
C LEU A 221 -6.02 2.94 -8.73
N GLY A 222 -7.21 2.67 -9.26
CA GLY A 222 -7.66 1.32 -9.64
C GLY A 222 -8.22 0.53 -8.46
N ALA A 223 -8.95 -0.53 -8.77
CA ALA A 223 -9.49 -1.49 -7.80
C ALA A 223 -9.08 -2.90 -8.21
N LEU A 224 -8.66 -3.72 -7.25
CA LEU A 224 -8.49 -5.15 -7.45
C LEU A 224 -9.86 -5.79 -7.53
N VAL A 225 -10.13 -6.56 -8.57
CA VAL A 225 -11.40 -7.30 -8.74
C VAL A 225 -11.15 -8.80 -8.90
N ASP A 226 -12.08 -9.62 -8.41
CA ASP A 226 -12.05 -11.06 -8.58
C ASP A 226 -12.55 -11.51 -9.96
N GLY A 227 -12.58 -12.83 -10.19
CA GLY A 227 -13.06 -13.42 -11.45
C GLY A 227 -14.55 -13.15 -11.74
N ASN A 228 -15.32 -12.69 -10.75
CA ASN A 228 -16.72 -12.30 -10.86
C ASN A 228 -16.91 -10.78 -11.00
N GLY A 229 -15.82 -9.99 -10.93
CA GLY A 229 -15.84 -8.53 -11.00
C GLY A 229 -16.12 -7.85 -9.66
N GLU A 230 -16.10 -8.58 -8.54
CA GLU A 230 -16.27 -8.02 -7.20
C GLU A 230 -14.96 -7.40 -6.70
N VAL A 231 -15.05 -6.21 -6.09
CA VAL A 231 -13.88 -5.53 -5.52
C VAL A 231 -13.33 -6.36 -4.36
N MET A 232 -12.04 -6.69 -4.45
CA MET A 232 -11.29 -7.33 -3.39
C MET A 232 -10.97 -6.29 -2.31
N ASP A 233 -11.94 -5.95 -1.46
CA ASP A 233 -11.74 -5.08 -0.31
C ASP A 233 -11.18 -5.90 0.86
N ASP A 234 -9.96 -5.58 1.31
CA ASP A 234 -9.41 -6.06 2.58
C ASP A 234 -9.26 -4.93 3.62
N GLY A 235 -9.83 -3.76 3.35
CA GLY A 235 -9.77 -2.58 4.21
C GLY A 235 -8.57 -1.66 3.99
N THR A 236 -7.53 -2.04 3.23
CA THR A 236 -6.38 -1.15 2.96
C THR A 236 -5.75 -1.25 1.55
N THR A 237 -6.07 -2.25 0.72
CA THR A 237 -5.19 -2.61 -0.42
C THR A 237 -5.82 -2.72 -1.82
N ALA A 238 -7.07 -2.29 -2.02
CA ALA A 238 -7.69 -2.34 -3.34
C ALA A 238 -7.17 -1.26 -4.30
N ARG A 239 -5.85 -1.10 -4.45
CA ARG A 239 -5.18 -0.09 -5.27
C ARG A 239 -4.19 -0.79 -6.18
N LEU A 240 -4.28 -0.55 -7.47
CA LEU A 240 -3.45 -1.21 -8.48
C LEU A 240 -2.26 -0.37 -8.93
N PHE A 241 -2.44 0.95 -8.90
CA PHE A 241 -1.48 1.90 -9.44
C PHE A 241 -1.28 3.04 -8.46
N ASP A 242 -0.05 3.48 -8.32
CA ASP A 242 0.33 4.64 -7.53
C ASP A 242 0.67 5.81 -8.46
N VAL A 243 0.09 6.97 -8.19
CA VAL A 243 0.38 8.21 -8.92
C VAL A 243 0.99 9.22 -7.95
N TRP A 244 2.25 9.57 -8.20
CA TRP A 244 2.91 10.69 -7.52
C TRP A 244 2.86 11.91 -8.42
N THR A 245 2.38 13.02 -7.89
CA THR A 245 2.47 14.33 -8.53
C THR A 245 3.60 15.09 -7.85
N VAL A 246 4.63 15.45 -8.62
CA VAL A 246 5.80 16.16 -8.15
C VAL A 246 5.70 17.62 -8.61
N ALA A 247 5.67 18.55 -7.66
CA ALA A 247 5.73 19.98 -7.91
C ALA A 247 7.11 20.52 -7.51
N PHE A 248 7.85 21.08 -8.47
CA PHE A 248 9.07 21.81 -8.18
C PHE A 248 8.69 23.18 -7.62
N ASN A 249 8.83 23.36 -6.30
CA ASN A 249 8.38 24.57 -5.62
C ASN A 249 9.52 25.61 -5.43
N GLY A 250 10.78 25.20 -5.59
CA GLY A 250 11.94 26.07 -5.47
C GLY A 250 12.17 26.65 -4.08
N VAL A 251 11.42 26.19 -3.06
CA VAL A 251 11.50 26.67 -1.68
C VAL A 251 12.60 25.89 -0.94
N CYS A 252 13.66 26.59 -0.54
CA CYS A 252 14.81 26.00 0.18
C CYS A 252 14.85 26.49 1.64
N GLU A 253 14.14 25.81 2.55
CA GLU A 253 14.01 26.23 3.96
C GLU A 253 15.22 25.90 4.86
N GLN A 254 16.07 24.93 4.48
CA GLN A 254 17.24 24.53 5.28
C GLN A 254 18.54 25.06 4.66
N ALA A 255 18.71 26.38 4.71
CA ALA A 255 19.95 27.04 4.33
C ALA A 255 21.03 26.86 5.41
N SER A 256 21.83 25.79 5.33
CA SER A 256 23.18 25.80 5.90
C SER A 256 24.29 25.92 4.84
N ALA A 257 23.98 25.70 3.55
CA ALA A 257 24.86 26.10 2.46
C ALA A 257 24.07 26.29 1.16
N TRP A 258 24.10 27.50 0.62
CA TRP A 258 23.65 27.87 -0.74
C TRP A 258 24.39 27.15 -1.88
N GLN A 259 25.17 26.10 -1.60
CA GLN A 259 26.02 25.43 -2.60
C GLN A 259 25.31 24.39 -3.47
N GLY A 260 24.01 24.15 -3.26
CA GLY A 260 23.28 23.12 -4.02
C GLY A 260 21.76 23.31 -4.12
N CYS A 261 21.23 24.54 -4.05
CA CYS A 261 19.80 24.81 -4.30
C CYS A 261 19.64 25.36 -5.72
N PRO A 262 19.65 24.51 -6.78
CA PRO A 262 19.36 24.98 -8.12
C PRO A 262 17.90 25.45 -8.17
N ALA A 263 17.70 26.73 -8.46
CA ALA A 263 16.37 27.26 -8.76
C ALA A 263 15.92 26.65 -10.09
N LEU A 264 15.11 25.59 -10.01
CA LEU A 264 14.48 24.96 -11.17
C LEU A 264 13.22 25.77 -11.52
N LEU A 265 13.43 26.89 -12.21
CA LEU A 265 12.38 27.78 -12.70
C LEU A 265 12.10 27.50 -14.18
N GLY A 266 10.85 27.69 -14.60
CA GLY A 266 10.44 27.48 -15.98
C GLY A 266 10.17 26.02 -16.34
N ASP A 267 10.06 25.77 -17.63
CA ASP A 267 9.83 24.44 -18.19
C ASP A 267 11.07 23.55 -17.96
N LEU A 268 10.84 22.36 -17.41
CA LEU A 268 11.90 21.45 -16.97
C LEU A 268 11.80 20.13 -17.73
N PRO A 269 12.94 19.47 -18.03
CA PRO A 269 12.89 18.15 -18.61
C PRO A 269 12.23 17.16 -17.66
N LEU A 270 11.55 16.16 -18.23
CA LEU A 270 10.93 15.09 -17.47
C LEU A 270 11.96 14.30 -16.66
N LEU A 271 11.53 13.81 -15.50
CA LEU A 271 12.29 12.83 -14.73
C LEU A 271 12.45 11.56 -15.56
N GLU A 272 13.69 11.10 -15.68
CA GLU A 272 13.99 9.81 -16.30
C GLU A 272 13.71 8.70 -15.29
N VAL A 273 12.92 7.71 -15.72
CA VAL A 273 12.45 6.63 -14.86
C VAL A 273 13.15 5.33 -15.25
N ASP A 274 13.82 4.69 -14.30
CA ASP A 274 14.32 3.32 -14.47
C ASP A 274 13.44 2.34 -13.67
N THR A 275 12.76 1.46 -14.41
CA THR A 275 11.89 0.41 -13.87
C THR A 275 12.52 -0.98 -13.93
N SER A 276 13.83 -1.09 -14.15
CA SER A 276 14.53 -2.38 -14.21
C SER A 276 14.39 -3.19 -12.91
N GLY A 277 14.20 -2.51 -11.78
CA GLY A 277 13.94 -3.11 -10.47
C GLY A 277 12.48 -3.48 -10.17
N LEU A 278 11.53 -3.19 -11.07
CA LEU A 278 10.13 -3.60 -10.90
C LEU A 278 9.93 -5.05 -11.33
N ALA A 279 9.40 -5.85 -10.41
CA ALA A 279 9.05 -7.24 -10.64
C ALA A 279 7.52 -7.38 -10.81
N PHE A 280 7.11 -8.39 -11.57
CA PHE A 280 5.71 -8.77 -11.74
C PHE A 280 5.61 -10.27 -11.98
N SER A 281 4.53 -10.88 -11.48
CA SER A 281 4.20 -12.26 -11.78
C SER A 281 3.04 -12.29 -12.75
N ARG A 282 3.19 -12.99 -13.88
CA ARG A 282 2.03 -13.22 -14.77
C ARG A 282 1.16 -14.30 -14.15
N SER A 283 -0.08 -13.97 -13.86
CA SER A 283 -1.08 -15.01 -13.63
C SER A 283 -1.24 -15.87 -14.90
N PRO A 284 -1.39 -17.20 -14.77
CA PRO A 284 -1.73 -18.09 -15.89
C PRO A 284 -3.11 -17.80 -16.51
N TYR A 285 -3.97 -17.06 -15.81
CA TYR A 285 -5.38 -16.86 -16.17
C TYR A 285 -5.74 -15.41 -16.48
N VAL A 286 -4.91 -14.40 -16.13
CA VAL A 286 -5.10 -12.99 -16.54
C VAL A 286 -3.77 -12.28 -16.83
N TYR A 287 -3.75 -11.54 -17.95
CA TYR A 287 -2.65 -10.69 -18.44
C TYR A 287 -2.37 -9.50 -17.51
N GLN A 288 -1.64 -9.73 -16.43
CA GLN A 288 -0.94 -8.66 -15.74
C GLN A 288 0.19 -8.18 -16.65
N ALA A 289 -0.01 -7.01 -17.27
CA ALA A 289 1.00 -6.38 -18.12
C ALA A 289 2.24 -6.07 -17.28
N ARG A 290 3.40 -6.02 -17.94
CA ARG A 290 4.64 -5.63 -17.26
C ARG A 290 4.46 -4.19 -16.72
N PRO A 291 4.78 -3.93 -15.44
CA PRO A 291 4.80 -2.57 -14.90
C PRO A 291 5.59 -1.62 -15.78
N GLN A 292 5.08 -0.41 -15.88
CA GLN A 292 5.84 0.74 -16.33
C GLN A 292 5.49 1.90 -15.41
N VAL A 293 6.51 2.65 -15.02
CA VAL A 293 6.34 3.95 -14.39
C VAL A 293 6.64 4.96 -15.49
N LEU A 294 5.67 5.84 -15.74
CA LEU A 294 5.75 6.83 -16.82
C LEU A 294 5.76 8.21 -16.18
N ALA A 295 6.83 8.97 -16.43
CA ALA A 295 6.83 10.40 -16.14
C ALA A 295 6.06 11.12 -17.26
N ARG A 296 5.09 11.94 -16.88
CA ARG A 296 4.38 12.83 -17.83
C ARG A 296 4.27 14.20 -17.20
N GLU A 297 4.48 15.21 -18.02
CA GLU A 297 4.27 16.59 -17.64
C GLU A 297 2.78 16.85 -17.51
N VAL A 298 2.37 17.36 -16.35
CA VAL A 298 0.96 17.72 -16.08
C VAL A 298 0.75 19.21 -16.36
N VAL A 299 1.70 20.05 -15.93
CA VAL A 299 1.71 21.50 -16.14
C VAL A 299 3.16 21.94 -16.38
N PRO A 300 3.46 22.66 -17.47
CA PRO A 300 4.79 23.22 -17.66
C PRO A 300 5.06 24.32 -16.65
N GLY A 301 6.29 24.35 -16.13
CA GLY A 301 6.71 25.44 -15.24
C GLY A 301 6.75 26.77 -15.98
N ALA A 302 6.29 27.84 -15.33
CA ALA A 302 6.48 29.20 -15.84
C ALA A 302 7.80 29.75 -15.28
N ALA A 303 8.62 30.38 -16.14
CA ALA A 303 9.88 31.00 -15.70
C ALA A 303 9.66 32.21 -14.76
N GLY A 304 8.40 32.60 -14.53
CA GLY A 304 8.07 33.94 -14.05
C GLY A 304 8.30 34.97 -15.14
N ASN A 305 8.23 36.26 -14.79
CA ASN A 305 8.59 37.34 -15.72
C ASN A 305 10.11 37.28 -15.98
N ASP A 306 10.52 36.91 -17.19
CA ASP A 306 11.92 36.99 -17.67
C ASP A 306 12.44 38.45 -17.83
N LEU A 307 11.77 39.43 -17.23
CA LEU A 307 12.08 40.84 -17.40
C LEU A 307 13.16 41.28 -16.39
N ILE A 308 14.41 41.28 -16.85
CA ILE A 308 15.60 41.69 -16.07
C ILE A 308 15.74 43.23 -16.03
N GLY A 309 14.77 44.00 -16.52
CA GLY A 309 14.83 45.46 -16.54
C GLY A 309 13.53 46.17 -16.95
N ALA A 310 13.42 47.46 -16.60
CA ALA A 310 12.23 48.29 -16.78
C ALA A 310 11.92 48.71 -18.22
N GLU A 311 12.73 48.30 -19.20
CA GLU A 311 12.60 48.76 -20.60
C GLU A 311 11.51 48.02 -21.39
N ASP A 312 11.07 46.85 -20.92
CA ASP A 312 10.05 46.02 -21.57
C ASP A 312 8.65 46.17 -20.97
N GLN A 313 8.41 47.22 -20.15
CA GLN A 313 7.09 47.48 -19.55
C GLN A 313 6.00 47.81 -20.58
N GLY A 314 6.39 48.25 -21.78
CA GLY A 314 5.47 48.59 -22.89
C GLY A 314 4.92 47.40 -23.66
N THR A 315 5.49 46.19 -23.48
CA THR A 315 5.08 44.94 -24.14
C THR A 315 4.17 44.07 -23.27
N ILE A 316 3.87 44.51 -22.04
CA ILE A 316 2.94 43.84 -21.15
C ILE A 316 1.51 43.97 -21.71
N ALA A 317 1.03 42.92 -22.37
CA ALA A 317 -0.40 42.72 -22.57
C ALA A 317 -0.96 42.00 -21.35
N VAL A 318 -1.67 42.73 -20.48
CA VAL A 318 -2.48 42.12 -19.42
C VAL A 318 -3.83 41.77 -20.01
N GLU A 319 -4.06 40.49 -20.29
CA GLU A 319 -5.40 39.95 -20.56
C GLU A 319 -5.97 39.41 -19.24
N LEU A 320 -6.87 40.18 -18.62
CA LEU A 320 -7.65 39.72 -17.46
C LEU A 320 -8.81 38.87 -17.96
N VAL A 321 -8.57 37.57 -18.14
CA VAL A 321 -9.63 36.59 -18.33
C VAL A 321 -10.09 36.12 -16.95
N HIS A 322 -11.26 36.59 -16.49
CA HIS A 322 -11.92 35.96 -15.36
C HIS A 322 -12.63 34.70 -15.88
N THR A 323 -12.13 33.52 -15.49
CA THR A 323 -12.87 32.28 -15.61
C THR A 323 -13.61 32.05 -14.29
N THR A 324 -14.94 32.03 -14.34
CA THR A 324 -15.80 31.53 -13.27
C THR A 324 -15.51 30.05 -13.03
N ALA A 325 -14.58 29.74 -12.14
CA ALA A 325 -14.52 28.46 -11.46
C ALA A 325 -14.88 28.74 -10.00
N ASP A 326 -16.13 28.44 -9.66
CA ASP A 326 -16.69 28.59 -8.33
C ASP A 326 -15.91 27.71 -7.35
N SER A 327 -14.98 28.30 -6.61
CA SER A 327 -14.91 28.18 -5.15
C SER A 327 -13.52 28.56 -4.63
N TYR A 328 -13.53 29.30 -3.53
CA TYR A 328 -12.39 29.69 -2.70
C TYR A 328 -11.55 30.85 -3.23
N THR A 329 -12.05 32.08 -3.04
CA THR A 329 -11.41 33.07 -2.15
C THR A 329 -12.11 34.44 -2.26
N ALA A 330 -12.85 34.83 -1.22
CA ALA A 330 -13.13 36.24 -0.98
C ALA A 330 -13.30 36.48 0.53
N ILE A 331 -12.45 37.32 1.11
CA ILE A 331 -12.65 37.84 2.46
C ILE A 331 -13.55 39.08 2.33
N GLY A 332 -14.80 38.96 2.78
CA GLY A 332 -15.80 40.02 2.71
C GLY A 332 -15.51 41.15 3.71
N MET A 333 -15.32 42.37 3.22
CA MET A 333 -15.10 43.59 4.02
C MET A 333 -16.36 44.48 4.12
N ALA A 334 -17.52 43.99 3.69
CA ALA A 334 -18.79 44.74 3.73
C ALA A 334 -19.93 43.83 4.20
N GLU A 335 -20.86 44.40 4.99
CA GLU A 335 -22.12 43.75 5.37
C GLU A 335 -23.16 43.96 4.25
N VAL A 336 -23.84 42.87 3.85
CA VAL A 336 -24.92 42.90 2.87
C VAL A 336 -26.22 42.52 3.58
N GLN A 337 -27.18 43.46 3.64
CA GLN A 337 -28.51 43.21 4.21
C GLN A 337 -29.56 43.07 3.10
N GLY A 338 -30.30 41.96 3.11
CA GLY A 338 -31.36 41.68 2.14
C GLY A 338 -32.71 42.23 2.59
N ILE A 339 -33.32 43.08 1.77
CA ILE A 339 -34.68 43.60 2.00
C ILE A 339 -35.60 42.90 1.00
N THR A 340 -36.61 42.19 1.50
CA THR A 340 -37.59 41.50 0.65
C THR A 340 -38.94 42.21 0.72
N CYS A 341 -39.44 42.65 -0.43
CA CYS A 341 -40.81 43.17 -0.54
C CYS A 341 -41.76 42.00 -0.77
N SER A 342 -42.73 41.78 0.14
CA SER A 342 -43.68 40.67 0.05
C SER A 342 -45.06 41.07 -0.50
N ALA A 343 -45.19 42.27 -1.08
CA ALA A 343 -46.45 42.74 -1.62
C ALA A 343 -46.74 42.10 -3.00
N ALA A 344 -47.90 41.46 -3.14
CA ALA A 344 -48.23 40.63 -4.29
C ALA A 344 -48.65 41.39 -5.57
N ASP A 345 -49.01 42.68 -5.47
CA ASP A 345 -49.51 43.48 -6.61
C ASP A 345 -49.02 44.94 -6.55
N LEU A 346 -47.81 45.22 -7.05
CA LEU A 346 -47.26 46.59 -7.12
C LEU A 346 -47.19 47.08 -8.57
N SER A 347 -48.31 47.57 -9.10
CA SER A 347 -48.34 48.24 -10.42
C SER A 347 -47.84 49.69 -10.38
N ALA A 348 -47.63 50.28 -9.20
CA ALA A 348 -46.81 51.47 -8.92
C ALA A 348 -46.81 51.80 -7.41
N GLY A 349 -45.64 52.11 -6.82
CA GLY A 349 -45.50 52.63 -5.45
C GLY A 349 -44.02 52.74 -5.00
N SER A 350 -43.71 53.70 -4.12
CA SER A 350 -42.37 53.86 -3.50
C SER A 350 -42.41 53.52 -2.00
N PHE A 351 -41.28 53.11 -1.43
CA PHE A 351 -41.13 52.86 0.00
C PHE A 351 -39.85 53.53 0.49
N ALA A 352 -39.86 53.99 1.74
CA ALA A 352 -38.73 54.67 2.35
C ALA A 352 -38.05 53.78 3.39
N LEU A 353 -36.72 53.86 3.47
CA LEU A 353 -35.88 53.16 4.44
C LEU A 353 -35.21 54.18 5.37
N ARG A 354 -34.94 53.80 6.61
CA ARG A 354 -34.18 54.63 7.54
C ARG A 354 -32.81 54.02 7.79
N PHE A 355 -31.79 54.85 7.67
CA PHE A 355 -30.43 54.49 8.07
C PHE A 355 -29.86 55.61 8.93
N PHE A 356 -29.42 55.26 10.14
CA PHE A 356 -28.98 56.20 11.18
C PHE A 356 -29.95 57.35 11.50
N GLY A 357 -31.26 57.07 11.41
CA GLY A 357 -32.32 57.98 11.87
C GLY A 357 -32.91 58.87 10.78
N ASP A 358 -32.21 59.04 9.66
CA ASP A 358 -32.70 59.81 8.52
C ASP A 358 -33.48 58.93 7.53
N VAL A 359 -34.57 59.48 7.00
CA VAL A 359 -35.46 58.80 6.04
C VAL A 359 -34.95 59.04 4.64
N VAL A 360 -34.73 57.95 3.92
CA VAL A 360 -34.40 57.94 2.49
C VAL A 360 -35.61 57.37 1.76
N HIS A 361 -36.20 58.18 0.87
CA HIS A 361 -37.38 57.86 0.08
C HIS A 361 -37.04 57.14 -1.23
#